data_AF-A0A7X3T8E4-F1
#
_entry.id   AF-A0A7X3T8E4-F1
#
_cell.length_a   1.000
_cell.length_b   1.000
_cell.length_c   1.000
_cell.angle_alpha   90.00
_cell.angle_beta   90.00
_cell.angle_gamma   90.00
#
_symmetry.space_group_name_H-M   'P 1'
#
loop_
_entity.id
_entity.type
_entity.pdbx_description
1 polymer ?
#
loop_
_entity_poly.entity_id
_entity_poly.type
_entity_poly.pdbx_seq_one_letter_code
_entity_poly.pdbx_strand_id
1 'polypeptide(L)'
;MINYDKVIAFLERENPDAEGVSRFKQAYHTFSKTGEWHRPYQVLTAGWQKLDGVLLMTPEDVLDADYRVYLTATTERGLRELLLAFPRRCAGMFHPTEQWMDNGIHDVLEGEFVHTDDGRFYRGVKRGSGAVVEYRTISKRKDAVAADMRKLATLKGKLESSQFVVEGDLMVERAVKDGLPIEKILYTTALLEASEGQSLLKSASADNISCYQVNDGVMGSVTTTRPVPPVIASVYFNFRDFLAESGKSNFHFSPGCTMLIAEDIANPDNLGMTLRTADAVGVSAVLLSRIGASPFHKNCVRAARGAVGRLPLYYATDTGPAIETLRLSGWRVLGGTSNAEKNLYAMKFALPTAIVVGNENTGLSIETRASCTELVRIPMASGQSSLNVGIAAGVLLYEVARRCRI
;
A
#
# COMPACT_ATOMS: atom_id res chain seq x y z
N MET A 1 -4.99 21.50 8.20
CA MET A 1 -5.46 21.55 9.59
C MET A 1 -6.51 20.46 9.76
N ILE A 2 -6.41 19.64 10.80
CA ILE A 2 -7.35 18.52 11.04
C ILE A 2 -8.70 19.09 11.49
N ASN A 3 -9.79 18.59 10.90
CA ASN A 3 -11.13 18.91 11.36
C ASN A 3 -11.55 17.87 12.41
N TYR A 4 -11.43 18.23 13.69
CA TYR A 4 -11.69 17.33 14.80
C TYR A 4 -13.15 16.91 14.93
N ASP A 5 -14.11 17.76 14.55
CA ASP A 5 -15.53 17.39 14.54
C ASP A 5 -15.81 16.26 13.55
N LYS A 6 -15.19 16.31 12.35
CA LYS A 6 -15.27 15.21 11.39
C LYS A 6 -14.62 13.93 11.90
N VAL A 7 -13.50 14.05 12.63
CA VAL A 7 -12.82 12.90 13.25
C VAL A 7 -13.71 12.26 14.30
N ILE A 8 -14.31 13.05 15.20
CA ILE A 8 -15.22 12.55 16.23
C ILE A 8 -16.43 11.89 15.60
N ALA A 9 -17.09 12.55 14.63
CA ALA A 9 -18.26 11.98 13.95
C ALA A 9 -17.93 10.66 13.22
N PHE A 10 -16.73 10.53 12.67
CA PHE A 10 -16.27 9.28 12.06
C PHE A 10 -16.03 8.20 13.11
N LEU A 11 -15.32 8.51 14.19
CA LEU A 11 -15.06 7.58 15.28
C LEU A 11 -16.36 7.09 15.93
N GLU A 12 -17.34 7.97 16.16
CA GLU A 12 -18.65 7.62 16.71
C GLU A 12 -19.47 6.75 15.76
N ARG A 13 -19.35 6.97 14.45
CA ARG A 13 -20.06 6.16 13.45
C ARG A 13 -19.47 4.75 13.35
N GLU A 14 -18.15 4.64 13.33
CA GLU A 14 -17.47 3.36 13.12
C GLU A 14 -17.29 2.56 14.42
N ASN A 15 -17.13 3.22 15.57
CA ASN A 15 -16.99 2.53 16.86
C ASN A 15 -17.41 3.42 18.06
N PRO A 16 -18.71 3.58 18.33
CA PRO A 16 -19.22 4.49 19.37
C PRO A 16 -18.85 4.06 20.80
N ASP A 17 -18.71 2.76 21.05
CA ASP A 17 -18.50 2.21 22.39
C ASP A 17 -17.01 2.05 22.74
N ALA A 18 -16.11 2.33 21.80
CA ALA A 18 -14.67 2.28 22.05
C ALA A 18 -14.26 3.34 23.08
N GLU A 19 -13.63 2.89 24.16
CA GLU A 19 -13.14 3.74 25.25
C GLU A 19 -12.25 4.89 24.74
N GLY A 20 -11.42 4.62 23.73
CA GLY A 20 -10.57 5.63 23.10
C GLY A 20 -11.33 6.80 22.50
N VAL A 21 -12.53 6.57 21.97
CA VAL A 21 -13.39 7.62 21.40
C VAL A 21 -13.93 8.53 22.50
N SER A 22 -14.42 7.94 23.59
CA SER A 22 -14.89 8.69 24.76
C SER A 22 -13.78 9.54 25.39
N ARG A 23 -12.59 8.95 25.59
CA ARG A 23 -11.40 9.66 26.11
C ARG A 23 -10.98 10.81 25.20
N PHE A 24 -10.93 10.58 23.89
CA PHE A 24 -10.58 11.60 22.91
C PHE A 24 -11.57 12.76 22.89
N LYS A 25 -12.89 12.48 22.92
CA LYS A 25 -13.94 13.50 22.99
C LYS A 25 -13.79 14.40 24.21
N GLN A 26 -13.56 13.82 25.38
CA GLN A 26 -13.37 14.57 26.63
C GLN A 26 -12.12 15.47 26.55
N ALA A 27 -11.02 14.94 26.01
CA ALA A 27 -9.79 15.69 25.81
C ALA A 27 -10.01 16.85 24.81
N TYR A 28 -10.69 16.60 23.69
CA TYR A 28 -11.01 17.62 22.69
C TYR A 28 -11.95 18.71 23.23
N HIS A 29 -12.97 18.35 24.02
CA HIS A 29 -13.86 19.32 24.66
C HIS A 29 -13.09 20.27 25.56
N THR A 30 -12.12 19.74 26.32
CA THR A 30 -11.23 20.56 27.15
C THR A 30 -10.39 21.49 26.29
N PHE A 31 -9.70 20.95 25.28
CA PHE A 31 -8.90 21.73 24.33
C PHE A 31 -9.70 22.84 23.64
N SER A 32 -10.95 22.57 23.24
CA SER A 32 -11.82 23.55 22.57
C SER A 32 -12.18 24.75 23.47
N LYS A 33 -12.14 24.56 24.80
CA LYS A 33 -12.43 25.60 25.79
C LYS A 33 -11.18 26.34 26.27
N THR A 34 -10.07 25.63 26.42
CA THR A 34 -8.84 26.16 27.05
C THR A 34 -7.77 26.57 26.05
N GLY A 35 -7.81 26.03 24.82
CA GLY A 35 -6.72 26.14 23.84
C GLY A 35 -5.52 25.24 24.14
N GLU A 36 -5.57 24.44 25.20
CA GLU A 36 -4.46 23.61 25.68
C GLU A 36 -4.87 22.14 25.85
N TRP A 37 -4.01 21.22 25.41
CA TRP A 37 -4.18 19.79 25.65
C TRP A 37 -3.62 19.41 27.01
N HIS A 38 -4.42 18.74 27.85
CA HIS A 38 -3.92 18.16 29.11
C HIS A 38 -2.97 16.97 28.86
N ARG A 39 -3.26 16.16 27.82
CA ARG A 39 -2.33 15.24 27.17
C ARG A 39 -2.45 15.43 25.65
N PRO A 40 -1.36 15.66 24.92
CA PRO A 40 -1.44 15.93 23.49
C PRO A 40 -1.78 14.65 22.72
N TYR A 41 -2.98 14.62 22.12
CA TYR A 41 -3.30 13.61 21.12
C TYR A 41 -2.67 14.01 19.78
N GLN A 42 -1.89 13.11 19.20
CA GLN A 42 -1.53 13.18 17.79
C GLN A 42 -2.62 12.46 17.00
N VAL A 43 -3.18 13.15 16.00
CA VAL A 43 -4.26 12.62 15.17
C VAL A 43 -3.75 12.48 13.75
N LEU A 44 -3.81 11.27 13.22
CA LEU A 44 -3.54 10.99 11.81
C LEU A 44 -4.85 10.57 11.15
N THR A 45 -5.05 11.02 9.91
CA THR A 45 -6.24 10.74 9.12
C THR A 45 -5.84 10.17 7.77
N ALA A 46 -6.59 9.20 7.28
CA ALA A 46 -6.42 8.61 5.96
C ALA A 46 -7.67 8.79 5.09
N GLY A 47 -7.52 8.54 3.80
CA GLY A 47 -8.55 8.76 2.81
C GLY A 47 -8.35 10.04 2.01
N TRP A 48 -8.87 10.03 0.80
CA TRP A 48 -8.64 11.11 -0.16
C TRP A 48 -9.68 12.24 -0.04
N GLN A 49 -10.95 11.88 -0.06
CA GLN A 49 -12.06 12.84 -0.07
C GLN A 49 -12.98 12.71 1.12
N LYS A 50 -13.13 11.47 1.55
CA LYS A 50 -13.82 11.08 2.76
C LYS A 50 -12.77 10.54 3.70
N LEU A 51 -13.09 10.65 4.98
CA LEU A 51 -12.27 10.08 6.03
C LEU A 51 -12.49 8.57 5.96
N ASP A 52 -11.43 7.84 5.60
CA ASP A 52 -11.42 6.38 5.48
C ASP A 52 -10.70 5.72 6.65
N GLY A 53 -10.10 6.52 7.53
CA GLY A 53 -9.50 6.03 8.76
C GLY A 53 -8.94 7.14 9.64
N VAL A 54 -8.86 6.83 10.92
CA VAL A 54 -8.29 7.68 11.97
C VAL A 54 -7.36 6.83 12.82
N LEU A 55 -6.19 7.39 13.13
CA LEU A 55 -5.26 6.88 14.10
C LEU A 55 -5.04 7.96 15.16
N LEU A 56 -5.42 7.66 16.40
CA LEU A 56 -5.20 8.52 17.55
C LEU A 56 -4.02 7.98 18.36
N MET A 57 -3.03 8.81 18.61
CA MET A 57 -1.86 8.49 19.42
C MET A 57 -1.80 9.39 20.65
N THR A 58 -1.58 8.78 21.81
CA THR A 58 -1.19 9.47 23.03
C THR A 58 0.06 8.79 23.59
N PRO A 59 0.99 9.53 24.22
CA PRO A 59 2.08 8.92 24.96
C PRO A 59 1.57 7.87 25.96
N GLU A 60 2.29 6.77 26.05
CA GLU A 60 2.07 5.65 26.96
C GLU A 60 3.43 5.21 27.47
N ASP A 61 3.52 4.79 28.73
CA ASP A 61 4.79 4.33 29.34
C ASP A 61 4.64 2.90 29.92
N VAL A 62 3.58 2.21 29.53
CA VAL A 62 3.19 0.89 30.04
C VAL A 62 3.53 -0.17 29.01
N LEU A 63 4.07 -1.31 29.46
CA LEU A 63 4.38 -2.50 28.65
C LEU A 63 5.34 -2.24 27.47
N ASP A 64 6.33 -1.37 27.68
CA ASP A 64 7.35 -1.00 26.69
C ASP A 64 6.77 -0.42 25.38
N ALA A 65 5.62 0.25 25.46
CA ALA A 65 5.05 1.03 24.36
C ALA A 65 5.39 2.52 24.56
N ASP A 66 5.68 3.25 23.48
CA ASP A 66 5.82 4.71 23.48
C ASP A 66 4.46 5.41 23.29
N TYR A 67 3.54 4.74 22.59
CA TYR A 67 2.21 5.27 22.29
C TYR A 67 1.12 4.24 22.53
N ARG A 68 0.02 4.69 23.14
CA ARG A 68 -1.28 4.04 23.00
C ARG A 68 -1.92 4.54 21.72
N VAL A 69 -2.32 3.60 20.86
CA VAL A 69 -2.82 3.88 19.52
C VAL A 69 -4.24 3.33 19.37
N TYR A 70 -5.21 4.21 19.13
CA TYR A 70 -6.56 3.78 18.72
C TYR A 70 -6.65 3.89 17.21
N LEU A 71 -6.96 2.76 16.56
CA LEU A 71 -6.89 2.63 15.11
C LEU A 71 -8.24 2.18 14.57
N THR A 72 -8.86 3.01 13.74
CA THR A 72 -10.07 2.64 13.00
C THR A 72 -9.94 3.02 11.54
N ALA A 73 -10.45 2.18 10.65
CA ALA A 73 -10.46 2.39 9.21
C ALA A 73 -11.70 1.73 8.61
N THR A 74 -12.11 2.16 7.42
CA THR A 74 -13.22 1.57 6.65
C THR A 74 -12.73 0.82 5.41
N THR A 75 -11.46 0.99 5.05
CA THR A 75 -10.82 0.34 3.90
C THR A 75 -9.41 -0.11 4.24
N GLU A 76 -8.91 -1.15 3.57
CA GLU A 76 -7.53 -1.62 3.77
C GLU A 76 -6.48 -0.59 3.35
N ARG A 77 -6.79 0.23 2.34
CA ARG A 77 -5.94 1.36 1.96
C ARG A 77 -5.86 2.39 3.08
N GLY A 78 -7.00 2.79 3.66
CA GLY A 78 -7.04 3.72 4.77
C GLY A 78 -6.23 3.21 5.96
N LEU A 79 -6.41 1.92 6.31
CA LEU A 79 -5.61 1.26 7.34
C LEU A 79 -4.11 1.32 7.03
N ARG A 80 -3.72 0.95 5.80
CA ARG A 80 -2.31 0.95 5.37
C ARG A 80 -1.70 2.35 5.41
N GLU A 81 -2.40 3.38 4.93
CA GLU A 81 -1.95 4.77 4.97
C GLU A 81 -1.66 5.23 6.42
N LEU A 82 -2.53 4.90 7.37
CA LEU A 82 -2.32 5.23 8.79
C LEU A 82 -1.11 4.49 9.37
N LEU A 83 -0.98 3.19 9.10
CA LEU A 83 0.14 2.38 9.60
C LEU A 83 1.48 2.83 9.00
N LEU A 84 1.50 3.23 7.73
CA LEU A 84 2.68 3.83 7.09
C LEU A 84 3.04 5.19 7.70
N ALA A 85 2.05 5.96 8.14
CA ALA A 85 2.26 7.24 8.81
C ALA A 85 2.68 7.12 10.29
N PHE A 86 2.49 5.96 10.92
CA PHE A 86 2.95 5.72 12.29
C PHE A 86 4.47 5.95 12.40
N PRO A 87 4.99 6.67 13.40
CA PRO A 87 6.41 6.98 13.48
C PRO A 87 7.30 5.74 13.53
N ARG A 88 8.47 5.83 12.90
CA ARG A 88 9.50 4.79 13.04
C ARG A 88 10.08 4.83 14.45
N ARG A 89 10.65 3.70 14.88
CA ARG A 89 11.24 3.46 16.22
C ARG A 89 10.27 3.46 17.39
N CYS A 90 9.05 3.92 17.22
CA CYS A 90 8.10 3.96 18.31
C CYS A 90 7.40 2.60 18.44
N ALA A 91 7.33 2.06 19.64
CA ALA A 91 6.48 0.94 19.97
C ALA A 91 5.05 1.46 20.18
N GLY A 92 4.12 0.91 19.42
CA GLY A 92 2.71 1.22 19.55
C GLY A 92 1.96 0.08 20.22
N MET A 93 1.08 0.43 21.15
CA MET A 93 0.02 -0.41 21.66
C MET A 93 -1.26 -0.10 20.89
N PHE A 94 -1.48 -0.83 19.80
CA PHE A 94 -2.58 -0.63 18.86
C PHE A 94 -3.85 -1.35 19.32
N HIS A 95 -4.93 -0.60 19.44
CA HIS A 95 -6.27 -1.11 19.70
C HIS A 95 -7.06 -1.03 18.39
N PRO A 96 -6.96 -2.03 17.49
CA PRO A 96 -7.79 -2.10 16.30
C PRO A 96 -9.25 -2.34 16.70
N THR A 97 -10.16 -1.63 16.03
CA THR A 97 -11.58 -1.71 16.30
C THR A 97 -12.22 -3.01 15.80
N GLU A 98 -11.63 -3.64 14.79
CA GLU A 98 -12.20 -4.79 14.09
C GLU A 98 -11.12 -5.84 13.77
N GLN A 99 -11.51 -7.12 13.70
CA GLN A 99 -10.56 -8.23 13.46
C GLN A 99 -9.96 -8.26 12.05
N TRP A 100 -10.65 -7.71 11.04
CA TRP A 100 -10.14 -7.72 9.67
C TRP A 100 -8.84 -6.90 9.52
N MET A 101 -8.58 -5.96 10.44
CA MET A 101 -7.40 -5.10 10.42
C MET A 101 -6.10 -5.84 10.75
N ASP A 102 -6.18 -7.00 11.38
CA ASP A 102 -5.04 -7.74 11.92
C ASP A 102 -3.99 -8.05 10.84
N ASN A 103 -4.44 -8.48 9.65
CA ASN A 103 -3.55 -8.76 8.52
C ASN A 103 -2.82 -7.48 8.05
N GLY A 104 -3.55 -6.38 7.88
CA GLY A 104 -2.96 -5.10 7.47
C GLY A 104 -1.96 -4.55 8.49
N ILE A 105 -2.20 -4.79 9.78
CA ILE A 105 -1.25 -4.48 10.86
C ILE A 105 0.03 -5.30 10.68
N HIS A 106 -0.07 -6.62 10.52
CA HIS A 106 1.08 -7.49 10.32
C HIS A 106 1.87 -7.22 9.02
N ASP A 107 1.21 -6.66 8.00
CA ASP A 107 1.84 -6.27 6.73
C ASP A 107 2.85 -5.11 6.91
N VAL A 108 2.68 -4.26 7.93
CA VAL A 108 3.47 -3.03 8.15
C VAL A 108 4.26 -3.07 9.45
N LEU A 109 3.72 -3.71 10.48
CA LEU A 109 4.28 -3.78 11.82
C LEU A 109 4.81 -5.19 12.15
N GLU A 110 5.77 -5.23 13.05
CA GLU A 110 6.33 -6.42 13.67
C GLU A 110 6.04 -6.39 15.16
N GLY A 111 5.60 -7.52 15.70
CA GLY A 111 5.01 -7.59 17.04
C GLY A 111 3.94 -8.67 17.14
N GLU A 112 3.17 -8.61 18.22
CA GLU A 112 2.23 -9.67 18.62
C GLU A 112 0.93 -9.14 19.20
N PHE A 113 -0.13 -9.93 19.11
CA PHE A 113 -1.39 -9.66 19.81
C PHE A 113 -1.29 -10.11 21.26
N VAL A 114 -1.54 -9.19 22.18
CA VAL A 114 -1.65 -9.45 23.61
C VAL A 114 -3.12 -9.46 23.99
N HIS A 115 -3.52 -10.49 24.72
CA HIS A 115 -4.88 -10.67 25.24
C HIS A 115 -4.86 -10.42 26.74
N THR A 116 -5.76 -9.56 27.20
CA THR A 116 -5.94 -9.17 28.61
C THR A 116 -7.41 -9.28 28.99
N ASP A 117 -7.71 -9.22 30.29
CA ASP A 117 -9.09 -9.22 30.79
C ASP A 117 -9.91 -8.03 30.24
N ASP A 118 -9.24 -6.90 29.95
CA ASP A 118 -9.84 -5.67 29.42
C ASP A 118 -9.91 -5.63 27.87
N GLY A 119 -9.49 -6.71 27.20
CA GLY A 119 -9.57 -6.85 25.74
C GLY A 119 -8.24 -7.20 25.07
N ARG A 120 -8.19 -7.03 23.74
CA ARG A 120 -7.02 -7.35 22.91
C ARG A 120 -6.35 -6.07 22.37
N PHE A 121 -5.03 -6.09 22.27
CA PHE A 121 -4.28 -5.07 21.56
C PHE A 121 -3.10 -5.70 20.83
N TYR A 122 -2.59 -5.01 19.81
CA TYR A 122 -1.37 -5.38 19.11
C TYR A 122 -0.22 -4.53 19.62
N ARG A 123 0.83 -5.16 20.15
CA ARG A 123 2.06 -4.47 20.53
C ARG A 123 3.07 -4.67 19.42
N GLY A 124 3.53 -3.58 18.80
CA GLY A 124 4.52 -3.68 17.75
C GLY A 124 5.17 -2.38 17.33
N VAL A 125 6.21 -2.53 16.52
CA VAL A 125 6.97 -1.45 15.89
C VAL A 125 6.84 -1.55 14.37
N LYS A 126 7.09 -0.46 13.64
CA LYS A 126 7.12 -0.54 12.18
C LYS A 126 8.24 -1.47 11.72
N ARG A 127 7.95 -2.40 10.80
CA ARG A 127 8.94 -3.32 10.22
C ARG A 127 10.15 -2.56 9.68
N GLY A 128 11.33 -3.11 9.90
CA GLY A 128 12.61 -2.47 9.58
C GLY A 128 13.04 -1.39 10.57
N SER A 129 12.32 -1.16 11.67
CA SER A 129 12.76 -0.31 12.79
C SER A 129 13.68 -1.09 13.75
N GLY A 130 14.72 -1.74 13.22
CA GLY A 130 15.60 -2.62 14.00
C GLY A 130 16.20 -1.92 15.23
N ALA A 131 16.42 -2.69 16.30
CA ALA A 131 16.97 -2.18 17.55
C ALA A 131 18.43 -1.68 17.43
N VAL A 132 19.17 -2.19 16.44
CA VAL A 132 20.57 -1.81 16.16
C VAL A 132 20.67 -1.31 14.72
N VAL A 133 20.95 -0.02 14.57
CA VAL A 133 21.20 0.60 13.25
C VAL A 133 22.68 0.49 12.93
N GLU A 134 23.01 -0.09 11.79
CA GLU A 134 24.40 -0.19 11.34
C GLU A 134 24.69 0.83 10.22
N TYR A 135 25.82 1.52 10.39
CA TYR A 135 26.44 2.34 9.35
C TYR A 135 27.85 1.81 9.11
N ARG A 136 28.05 1.07 8.02
CA ARG A 136 29.37 0.55 7.66
C ARG A 136 29.56 0.38 6.16
N THR A 137 30.83 0.41 5.75
CA THR A 137 31.23 0.17 4.37
C THR A 137 31.34 -1.32 4.08
N ILE A 138 30.75 -1.78 2.98
CA ILE A 138 30.81 -3.15 2.48
C ILE A 138 31.61 -3.17 1.18
N SER A 139 32.80 -3.76 1.23
CA SER A 139 33.69 -3.88 0.08
C SER A 139 33.67 -5.28 -0.58
N LYS A 140 33.18 -6.30 0.13
CA LYS A 140 33.18 -7.70 -0.31
C LYS A 140 31.79 -8.16 -0.72
N ARG A 141 31.69 -8.80 -1.90
CA ARG A 141 30.43 -9.38 -2.38
C ARG A 141 29.86 -10.45 -1.43
N LYS A 142 30.71 -11.19 -0.70
CA LYS A 142 30.28 -12.24 0.24
C LYS A 142 29.73 -11.73 1.58
N ASP A 143 29.71 -10.41 1.82
CA ASP A 143 29.09 -9.86 3.04
C ASP A 143 27.61 -10.27 3.13
N ALA A 144 27.13 -10.54 4.33
CA ALA A 144 25.78 -11.03 4.59
C ALA A 144 24.70 -10.08 4.05
N VAL A 145 24.87 -8.76 4.22
CA VAL A 145 23.92 -7.76 3.74
C VAL A 145 23.84 -7.78 2.21
N ALA A 146 24.99 -7.88 1.54
CA ALA A 146 25.02 -8.01 0.08
C ALA A 146 24.44 -9.35 -0.40
N ALA A 147 24.62 -10.43 0.37
CA ALA A 147 24.03 -11.74 0.08
C ALA A 147 22.50 -11.72 0.19
N ASP A 148 21.96 -11.07 1.22
CA ASP A 148 20.51 -10.93 1.39
C ASP A 148 19.90 -10.08 0.29
N MET A 149 20.51 -8.95 -0.06
CA MET A 149 20.05 -8.12 -1.18
C MET A 149 20.06 -8.89 -2.51
N ARG A 150 21.02 -9.80 -2.73
CA ARG A 150 21.02 -10.66 -3.93
C ARG A 150 19.86 -11.65 -3.98
N LYS A 151 19.37 -12.16 -2.83
CA LYS A 151 18.19 -13.04 -2.82
C LYS A 151 16.97 -12.33 -3.41
N LEU A 152 16.86 -11.02 -3.15
CA LEU A 152 15.81 -10.15 -3.68
C LEU A 152 15.94 -9.86 -5.18
N ALA A 153 16.93 -10.39 -5.89
CA ALA A 153 16.98 -10.31 -7.35
C ALA A 153 15.90 -11.19 -8.01
N THR A 154 15.47 -12.26 -7.34
CA THR A 154 14.49 -13.23 -7.84
C THR A 154 13.10 -13.00 -7.22
N LEU A 155 12.02 -13.34 -7.94
CA LEU A 155 10.68 -13.27 -7.37
C LEU A 155 10.54 -14.18 -6.15
N LYS A 156 11.08 -15.41 -6.21
CA LYS A 156 11.08 -16.36 -5.09
C LYS A 156 11.67 -15.75 -3.82
N GLY A 157 12.88 -15.18 -3.91
CA GLY A 157 13.53 -14.58 -2.75
C GLY A 157 12.80 -13.35 -2.21
N LYS A 158 12.14 -12.56 -3.07
CA LYS A 158 11.28 -11.45 -2.66
C LYS A 158 10.08 -11.92 -1.83
N LEU A 159 9.41 -12.99 -2.29
CA LEU A 159 8.25 -13.56 -1.59
C LEU A 159 8.67 -14.21 -0.26
N GLU A 160 9.73 -15.01 -0.25
CA GLU A 160 10.24 -15.66 0.98
C GLU A 160 10.68 -14.64 2.04
N SER A 161 11.25 -13.51 1.62
CA SER A 161 11.70 -12.46 2.54
C SER A 161 10.62 -11.40 2.82
N SER A 162 9.45 -11.50 2.17
CA SER A 162 8.41 -10.45 2.16
C SER A 162 9.00 -9.05 1.91
N GLN A 163 9.90 -8.95 0.93
CA GLN A 163 10.62 -7.73 0.61
C GLN A 163 10.75 -7.53 -0.90
N PHE A 164 10.71 -6.27 -1.34
CA PHE A 164 11.05 -5.88 -2.70
C PHE A 164 12.13 -4.79 -2.71
N VAL A 165 12.74 -4.58 -3.87
CA VAL A 165 13.81 -3.59 -4.04
C VAL A 165 13.29 -2.35 -4.73
N VAL A 166 13.65 -1.19 -4.19
CA VAL A 166 13.47 0.12 -4.78
C VAL A 166 14.84 0.63 -5.23
N GLU A 167 14.95 1.11 -6.47
CA GLU A 167 16.22 1.56 -7.07
C GLU A 167 16.14 3.03 -7.48
N GLY A 168 17.22 3.78 -7.23
CA GLY A 168 17.36 5.19 -7.59
C GLY A 168 17.00 6.15 -6.46
N ASP A 169 17.67 7.28 -6.47
CA ASP A 169 17.55 8.40 -5.53
C ASP A 169 16.09 8.81 -5.29
N LEU A 170 15.36 9.18 -6.34
CA LEU A 170 13.99 9.67 -6.24
C LEU A 170 13.04 8.63 -5.64
N MET A 171 13.24 7.36 -5.96
CA MET A 171 12.35 6.29 -5.49
C MET A 171 12.67 5.90 -4.05
N VAL A 172 13.94 5.88 -3.65
CA VAL A 172 14.35 5.63 -2.27
C VAL A 172 13.95 6.79 -1.37
N GLU A 173 14.14 8.04 -1.82
CA GLU A 173 13.66 9.24 -1.10
C GLU A 173 12.16 9.18 -0.86
N ARG A 174 11.40 8.84 -1.90
CA ARG A 174 9.95 8.68 -1.76
C ARG A 174 9.59 7.55 -0.81
N ALA A 175 10.31 6.42 -0.83
CA ALA A 175 10.06 5.33 0.10
C ALA A 175 10.27 5.75 1.56
N VAL A 176 11.31 6.55 1.84
CA VAL A 176 11.56 7.12 3.18
C VAL A 176 10.42 8.09 3.54
N LYS A 177 10.12 9.04 2.66
CA LYS A 177 9.09 10.07 2.88
C LYS A 177 7.68 9.51 3.08
N ASP A 178 7.31 8.49 2.29
CA ASP A 178 6.01 7.83 2.36
C ASP A 178 5.93 6.85 3.55
N GLY A 179 6.97 6.79 4.40
CA GLY A 179 6.98 6.00 5.63
C GLY A 179 6.99 4.50 5.40
N LEU A 180 7.44 4.05 4.22
CA LEU A 180 7.48 2.62 3.88
C LEU A 180 8.35 1.87 4.89
N PRO A 181 8.04 0.59 5.17
CA PRO A 181 8.82 -0.25 6.09
C PRO A 181 10.15 -0.67 5.43
N ILE A 182 11.05 0.28 5.26
CA ILE A 182 12.41 0.06 4.75
C ILE A 182 13.22 -0.72 5.78
N GLU A 183 13.85 -1.80 5.35
CA GLU A 183 14.74 -2.62 6.16
C GLU A 183 16.18 -2.10 6.08
N LYS A 184 16.70 -1.88 4.87
CA LYS A 184 18.08 -1.38 4.66
C LYS A 184 18.24 -0.60 3.37
N ILE A 185 19.21 0.31 3.35
CA ILE A 185 19.64 1.11 2.19
C ILE A 185 21.09 0.77 1.87
N LEU A 186 21.38 0.46 0.60
CA LEU A 186 22.74 0.38 0.06
C LEU A 186 22.98 1.57 -0.85
N TYR A 187 24.12 2.24 -0.71
CA TYR A 187 24.46 3.42 -1.51
C TYR A 187 25.93 3.42 -1.94
N THR A 188 26.23 4.05 -3.08
CA THR A 188 27.61 4.24 -3.56
C THR A 188 28.15 5.61 -3.18
N THR A 189 29.44 5.84 -3.40
CA THR A 189 30.07 7.16 -3.19
C THR A 189 29.40 8.25 -4.04
N ALA A 190 28.91 7.92 -5.23
CA ALA A 190 28.20 8.88 -6.09
C ALA A 190 26.95 9.48 -5.42
N LEU A 191 26.26 8.73 -4.53
CA LEU A 191 25.16 9.30 -3.76
C LEU A 191 25.64 10.33 -2.73
N LEU A 192 26.76 10.06 -2.06
CA LEU A 192 27.32 10.96 -1.03
C LEU A 192 27.80 12.30 -1.63
N GLU A 193 28.26 12.28 -2.88
CA GLU A 193 28.73 13.49 -3.57
C GLU A 193 27.59 14.42 -3.97
N ALA A 194 26.37 13.89 -4.10
CA ALA A 194 25.16 14.67 -4.39
C ALA A 194 24.52 15.25 -3.12
N SER A 195 24.11 16.52 -3.18
CA SER A 195 23.49 17.20 -2.02
C SER A 195 22.17 16.56 -1.58
N GLU A 196 21.38 16.13 -2.56
CA GLU A 196 20.12 15.40 -2.42
C GLU A 196 20.36 14.04 -1.77
N GLY A 197 21.46 13.36 -2.14
CA GLY A 197 21.86 12.09 -1.57
C GLY A 197 22.27 12.20 -0.10
N GLN A 198 22.97 13.27 0.28
CA GLN A 198 23.27 13.54 1.70
C GLN A 198 22.00 13.82 2.51
N SER A 199 21.07 14.60 1.96
CA SER A 199 19.77 14.86 2.60
C SER A 199 18.98 13.56 2.79
N LEU A 200 18.95 12.69 1.78
CA LEU A 200 18.30 11.38 1.85
C LEU A 200 18.88 10.52 2.98
N LEU A 201 20.21 10.40 3.06
CA LEU A 201 20.86 9.61 4.09
C LEU A 201 20.63 10.20 5.50
N LYS A 202 20.57 11.53 5.63
CA LYS A 202 20.23 12.19 6.89
C LYS A 202 18.81 11.87 7.33
N SER A 203 17.84 11.95 6.41
CA SER A 203 16.45 11.56 6.68
C SER A 203 16.33 10.08 7.04
N ALA A 204 16.98 9.20 6.28
CA ALA A 204 17.01 7.77 6.57
C ALA A 204 17.64 7.46 7.95
N SER A 205 18.68 8.23 8.32
CA SER A 205 19.34 8.09 9.61
C SER A 205 18.48 8.57 10.77
N ALA A 206 17.77 9.70 10.61
CA ALA A 206 16.77 10.15 11.59
C ALA A 206 15.66 9.12 11.81
N ASP A 207 15.33 8.38 10.77
CA ASP A 207 14.36 7.28 10.74
C ASP A 207 14.93 5.92 11.18
N ASN A 208 16.19 5.88 11.62
CA ASN A 208 16.92 4.67 12.05
C ASN A 208 16.97 3.55 11.01
N ILE A 209 17.05 3.90 9.73
CA ILE A 209 17.20 2.93 8.66
C ILE A 209 18.69 2.59 8.51
N SER A 210 19.03 1.31 8.56
CA SER A 210 20.41 0.84 8.35
C SER A 210 20.91 1.21 6.95
N CYS A 211 22.03 1.91 6.88
CA CYS A 211 22.59 2.45 5.64
C CYS A 211 24.01 1.92 5.43
N TYR A 212 24.25 1.28 4.29
CA TYR A 212 25.51 0.61 3.97
C TYR A 212 26.14 1.22 2.72
N GLN A 213 27.33 1.79 2.87
CA GLN A 213 28.10 2.24 1.72
C GLN A 213 28.70 1.04 1.01
N VAL A 214 28.56 0.95 -0.31
CA VAL A 214 29.08 -0.14 -1.13
C VAL A 214 29.89 0.40 -2.30
N ASN A 215 30.84 -0.39 -2.80
CA ASN A 215 31.47 -0.09 -4.09
C ASN A 215 30.59 -0.56 -5.26
N ASP A 216 30.86 -0.05 -6.47
CA ASP A 216 30.11 -0.40 -7.69
C ASP A 216 30.15 -1.90 -8.01
N GLY A 217 31.22 -2.59 -7.63
CA GLY A 217 31.35 -4.04 -7.80
C GLY A 217 30.40 -4.85 -6.92
N VAL A 218 30.07 -4.36 -5.72
CA VAL A 218 29.04 -4.92 -4.83
C VAL A 218 27.66 -4.48 -5.29
N MET A 219 27.46 -3.20 -5.62
CA MET A 219 26.18 -2.69 -6.15
C MET A 219 25.76 -3.45 -7.42
N GLY A 220 26.67 -3.61 -8.37
CA GLY A 220 26.42 -4.35 -9.61
C GLY A 220 26.16 -5.86 -9.40
N SER A 221 26.44 -6.40 -8.21
CA SER A 221 26.09 -7.78 -7.84
C SER A 221 24.68 -7.94 -7.29
N VAL A 222 24.09 -6.89 -6.73
CA VAL A 222 22.74 -6.90 -6.11
C VAL A 222 21.65 -6.39 -7.04
N THR A 223 22.01 -5.66 -8.10
CA THR A 223 21.07 -5.20 -9.13
C THR A 223 21.55 -5.50 -10.55
N THR A 224 20.59 -5.71 -11.45
CA THR A 224 20.80 -5.87 -12.90
C THR A 224 20.73 -4.55 -13.66
N THR A 225 20.46 -3.43 -12.99
CA THR A 225 20.35 -2.10 -13.63
C THR A 225 21.72 -1.55 -13.99
N ARG A 226 21.82 -0.96 -15.19
CA ARG A 226 23.05 -0.39 -15.76
C ARG A 226 22.76 0.99 -16.38
N PRO A 227 23.58 2.04 -16.13
CA PRO A 227 24.65 2.10 -15.12
C PRO A 227 24.13 1.75 -13.70
N VAL A 228 25.03 1.37 -12.79
CA VAL A 228 24.61 0.95 -11.44
C VAL A 228 23.92 2.13 -10.75
N PRO A 229 22.76 1.91 -10.09
CA PRO A 229 22.07 2.98 -9.39
C PRO A 229 22.92 3.44 -8.18
N PRO A 230 22.92 4.74 -7.88
CA PRO A 230 23.69 5.27 -6.74
C PRO A 230 23.12 4.81 -5.40
N VAL A 231 21.86 4.39 -5.36
CA VAL A 231 21.19 3.90 -4.15
C VAL A 231 20.12 2.88 -4.47
N ILE A 232 19.97 1.90 -3.59
CA ILE A 232 18.87 0.94 -3.56
C ILE A 232 18.40 0.74 -2.12
N ALA A 233 17.13 0.37 -1.93
CA ALA A 233 16.58 0.02 -0.63
C ALA A 233 15.77 -1.27 -0.70
N SER A 234 15.78 -2.09 0.35
CA SER A 234 14.81 -3.17 0.52
C SER A 234 13.66 -2.73 1.42
N VAL A 235 12.45 -3.05 0.99
CA VAL A 235 11.20 -2.59 1.62
C VAL A 235 10.33 -3.80 1.90
N TYR A 236 9.84 -3.93 3.14
CA TYR A 236 8.89 -4.97 3.47
C TYR A 236 7.58 -4.78 2.73
N PHE A 237 7.03 -5.87 2.22
CA PHE A 237 5.74 -5.91 1.59
C PHE A 237 5.17 -7.33 1.65
N ASN A 238 3.92 -7.44 2.06
CA ASN A 238 3.21 -8.70 2.04
C ASN A 238 2.26 -8.74 0.83
N PHE A 239 2.38 -9.77 0.01
CA PHE A 239 1.56 -9.97 -1.18
C PHE A 239 0.56 -11.09 -0.91
N ARG A 240 -0.66 -10.73 -0.52
CA ARG A 240 -1.66 -11.68 -0.03
C ARG A 240 -2.44 -12.34 -1.17
N ASP A 241 -2.77 -13.61 -0.98
CA ASP A 241 -3.79 -14.28 -1.78
C ASP A 241 -5.12 -13.55 -1.59
N PHE A 242 -5.87 -13.32 -2.67
CA PHE A 242 -7.21 -12.77 -2.57
C PHE A 242 -8.19 -13.73 -1.91
N LEU A 243 -8.10 -15.02 -2.27
CA LEU A 243 -8.86 -16.10 -1.67
C LEU A 243 -7.89 -16.97 -0.87
N ALA A 244 -8.19 -17.17 0.41
CA ALA A 244 -7.50 -18.16 1.23
C ALA A 244 -7.79 -19.59 0.72
N GLU A 245 -7.03 -20.58 1.19
CA GLU A 245 -7.27 -22.00 0.89
C GLU A 245 -8.69 -22.46 1.26
N SER A 246 -9.30 -21.81 2.26
CA SER A 246 -10.70 -22.06 2.66
C SER A 246 -11.75 -21.52 1.67
N GLY A 247 -11.34 -20.80 0.62
CA GLY A 247 -12.23 -20.10 -0.31
C GLY A 247 -12.77 -18.76 0.19
N LYS A 248 -12.51 -18.39 1.45
CA LYS A 248 -12.87 -17.06 1.98
C LYS A 248 -11.92 -15.99 1.44
N SER A 249 -12.45 -14.79 1.22
CA SER A 249 -11.62 -13.66 0.80
C SER A 249 -10.76 -13.14 1.96
N ASN A 250 -9.50 -12.83 1.68
CA ASN A 250 -8.58 -12.13 2.59
C ASN A 250 -8.68 -10.59 2.47
N PHE A 251 -9.69 -10.10 1.75
CA PHE A 251 -9.95 -8.69 1.54
C PHE A 251 -11.15 -8.22 2.35
N HIS A 252 -10.97 -7.11 3.07
CA HIS A 252 -12.07 -6.46 3.79
C HIS A 252 -13.03 -5.74 2.82
N PHE A 253 -14.28 -6.22 2.80
CA PHE A 253 -15.36 -5.61 2.05
C PHE A 253 -15.98 -4.42 2.76
N SER A 254 -16.08 -3.28 2.07
CA SER A 254 -16.82 -2.10 2.52
C SER A 254 -17.64 -1.51 1.36
N PRO A 255 -18.87 -0.98 1.61
CA PRO A 255 -19.76 -0.48 0.56
C PRO A 255 -19.16 0.64 -0.29
N GLY A 256 -18.20 1.40 0.24
CA GLY A 256 -17.56 2.51 -0.48
C GLY A 256 -16.34 2.10 -1.32
N CYS A 257 -15.95 0.82 -1.30
CA CYS A 257 -14.69 0.40 -1.90
C CYS A 257 -14.69 0.46 -3.42
N THR A 258 -13.52 0.76 -3.96
CA THR A 258 -13.21 0.60 -5.38
C THR A 258 -11.98 -0.30 -5.54
N MET A 259 -11.95 -1.10 -6.60
CA MET A 259 -10.84 -2.04 -6.85
C MET A 259 -10.42 -1.98 -8.32
N LEU A 260 -9.12 -2.10 -8.55
CA LEU A 260 -8.60 -2.43 -9.87
C LEU A 260 -8.28 -3.93 -9.91
N ILE A 261 -8.72 -4.63 -10.95
CA ILE A 261 -8.32 -5.98 -11.28
C ILE A 261 -7.49 -5.90 -12.57
N ALA A 262 -6.20 -6.19 -12.48
CA ALA A 262 -5.31 -6.25 -13.63
C ALA A 262 -5.07 -7.72 -13.99
N GLU A 263 -5.82 -8.18 -15.01
CA GLU A 263 -5.71 -9.54 -15.53
C GLU A 263 -4.59 -9.60 -16.58
N ASP A 264 -3.55 -10.35 -16.24
CA ASP A 264 -2.49 -10.82 -17.13
C ASP A 264 -1.74 -9.71 -17.88
N ILE A 265 -1.63 -8.51 -17.29
CA ILE A 265 -0.79 -7.44 -17.86
C ILE A 265 0.66 -7.93 -17.93
N ALA A 266 1.17 -8.13 -19.14
CA ALA A 266 2.45 -8.80 -19.34
C ALA A 266 3.64 -7.84 -19.26
N ASN A 267 3.44 -6.56 -19.62
CA ASN A 267 4.51 -5.58 -19.60
C ASN A 267 4.62 -4.93 -18.19
N PRO A 268 5.79 -5.01 -17.52
CA PRO A 268 5.95 -4.44 -16.18
C PRO A 268 5.85 -2.91 -16.15
N ASP A 269 6.24 -2.20 -17.21
CA ASP A 269 6.08 -0.75 -17.29
C ASP A 269 4.58 -0.36 -17.37
N ASN A 270 3.78 -1.12 -18.14
CA ASN A 270 2.32 -0.95 -18.20
C ASN A 270 1.66 -1.24 -16.84
N LEU A 271 2.05 -2.34 -16.19
CA LEU A 271 1.56 -2.66 -14.85
C LEU A 271 1.88 -1.52 -13.87
N GLY A 272 3.13 -1.04 -13.87
CA GLY A 272 3.52 0.07 -13.00
C GLY A 272 2.73 1.35 -13.27
N MET A 273 2.49 1.73 -14.52
CA MET A 273 1.63 2.87 -14.87
C MET A 273 0.19 2.69 -14.39
N THR A 274 -0.33 1.46 -14.50
CA THR A 274 -1.68 1.09 -14.04
C THR A 274 -1.78 1.20 -12.52
N LEU A 275 -0.82 0.66 -11.77
CA LEU A 275 -0.74 0.77 -10.30
C LEU A 275 -0.60 2.23 -9.85
N ARG A 276 0.24 3.02 -10.52
CA ARG A 276 0.39 4.45 -10.24
C ARG A 276 -0.93 5.19 -10.37
N THR A 277 -1.69 4.88 -11.42
CA THR A 277 -3.00 5.48 -11.67
C THR A 277 -3.99 5.05 -10.59
N ALA A 278 -4.05 3.77 -10.26
CA ALA A 278 -4.92 3.23 -9.23
C ALA A 278 -4.66 3.88 -7.85
N ASP A 279 -3.39 4.06 -7.52
CA ASP A 279 -2.95 4.79 -6.34
C ASP A 279 -3.40 6.26 -6.39
N ALA A 280 -3.20 6.94 -7.52
CA ALA A 280 -3.59 8.33 -7.70
C ALA A 280 -5.10 8.59 -7.61
N VAL A 281 -5.94 7.66 -8.08
CA VAL A 281 -7.41 7.79 -8.02
C VAL A 281 -8.03 7.31 -6.71
N GLY A 282 -7.24 6.88 -5.74
CA GLY A 282 -7.79 6.47 -4.46
C GLY A 282 -8.39 5.05 -4.41
N VAL A 283 -8.00 4.10 -5.29
CA VAL A 283 -8.58 2.74 -5.20
C VAL A 283 -8.26 2.10 -3.85
N SER A 284 -9.20 1.31 -3.32
CA SER A 284 -9.09 0.67 -2.02
C SER A 284 -8.12 -0.51 -2.01
N ALA A 285 -7.99 -1.22 -3.14
CA ALA A 285 -7.05 -2.32 -3.33
C ALA A 285 -6.83 -2.61 -4.83
N VAL A 286 -5.79 -3.37 -5.14
CA VAL A 286 -5.55 -3.92 -6.48
C VAL A 286 -5.44 -5.44 -6.40
N LEU A 287 -6.14 -6.12 -7.30
CA LEU A 287 -6.02 -7.54 -7.54
C LEU A 287 -5.24 -7.80 -8.83
N LEU A 288 -4.18 -8.62 -8.74
CA LEU A 288 -3.36 -9.03 -9.87
C LEU A 288 -3.57 -10.52 -10.15
N SER A 289 -3.60 -10.93 -11.41
CA SER A 289 -3.53 -12.34 -11.76
C SER A 289 -2.10 -12.89 -11.67
N ARG A 290 -1.95 -14.22 -11.56
CA ARG A 290 -0.65 -14.88 -11.40
C ARG A 290 0.25 -14.84 -12.65
N ILE A 291 -0.32 -14.83 -13.85
CA ILE A 291 0.43 -15.05 -15.11
C ILE A 291 1.09 -13.76 -15.63
N GLY A 292 0.66 -12.58 -15.14
CA GLY A 292 1.18 -11.28 -15.55
C GLY A 292 2.57 -10.92 -15.01
N ALA A 293 2.98 -9.68 -15.31
CA ALA A 293 4.19 -9.09 -14.76
C ALA A 293 4.14 -9.03 -13.23
N SER A 294 5.28 -9.29 -12.58
CA SER A 294 5.36 -9.10 -11.13
C SER A 294 5.30 -7.61 -10.77
N PRO A 295 4.50 -7.21 -9.76
CA PRO A 295 4.50 -5.83 -9.26
C PRO A 295 5.86 -5.41 -8.70
N PHE A 296 6.68 -6.39 -8.31
CA PHE A 296 8.03 -6.21 -7.77
C PHE A 296 9.12 -6.25 -8.83
N HIS A 297 8.76 -6.34 -10.12
CA HIS A 297 9.73 -6.18 -11.19
C HIS A 297 10.27 -4.74 -11.18
N LYS A 298 11.59 -4.57 -11.37
CA LYS A 298 12.25 -3.25 -11.26
C LYS A 298 11.61 -2.16 -12.12
N ASN A 299 11.21 -2.50 -13.35
CA ASN A 299 10.51 -1.57 -14.24
C ASN A 299 9.13 -1.19 -13.71
N CYS A 300 8.39 -2.15 -13.14
CA CYS A 300 7.08 -1.89 -12.55
C CYS A 300 7.20 -0.97 -11.33
N VAL A 301 8.11 -1.28 -10.40
CA VAL A 301 8.38 -0.43 -9.23
C VAL A 301 8.74 1.00 -9.64
N ARG A 302 9.62 1.14 -10.65
CA ARG A 302 10.02 2.45 -11.19
C ARG A 302 8.85 3.21 -11.83
N ALA A 303 8.05 2.54 -12.66
CA ALA A 303 6.90 3.14 -13.33
C ALA A 303 5.76 3.49 -12.35
N ALA A 304 5.60 2.69 -11.29
CA ALA A 304 4.61 2.86 -10.23
C ALA A 304 4.86 4.09 -9.34
N ARG A 305 6.11 4.56 -9.26
CA ARG A 305 6.52 5.72 -8.46
C ARG A 305 6.01 5.69 -7.02
N GLY A 306 6.26 4.58 -6.32
CA GLY A 306 5.88 4.39 -4.91
C GLY A 306 4.55 3.67 -4.68
N ALA A 307 3.69 3.60 -5.69
CA ALA A 307 2.37 2.97 -5.56
C ALA A 307 2.40 1.52 -5.07
N VAL A 308 3.43 0.74 -5.46
CA VAL A 308 3.60 -0.67 -5.03
C VAL A 308 3.64 -0.79 -3.50
N GLY A 309 4.29 0.15 -2.80
CA GLY A 309 4.38 0.11 -1.34
C GLY A 309 3.16 0.68 -0.63
N ARG A 310 2.34 1.49 -1.30
CA ARG A 310 1.20 2.19 -0.70
C ARG A 310 -0.13 1.48 -0.90
N LEU A 311 -0.30 0.79 -2.03
CA LEU A 311 -1.52 0.06 -2.34
C LEU A 311 -1.55 -1.29 -1.60
N PRO A 312 -2.69 -1.69 -1.03
CA PRO A 312 -2.97 -3.09 -0.75
C PRO A 312 -3.01 -3.86 -2.08
N LEU A 313 -2.08 -4.80 -2.25
CA LEU A 313 -1.99 -5.65 -3.44
C LEU A 313 -2.36 -7.08 -3.08
N TYR A 314 -3.24 -7.66 -3.88
CA TYR A 314 -3.66 -9.04 -3.81
C TYR A 314 -3.27 -9.77 -5.08
N TYR A 315 -3.10 -11.08 -4.95
CA TYR A 315 -2.98 -11.96 -6.08
C TYR A 315 -4.12 -12.97 -6.15
N ALA A 316 -4.54 -13.32 -7.36
CA ALA A 316 -5.38 -14.47 -7.61
C ALA A 316 -4.72 -15.37 -8.64
N THR A 317 -4.77 -16.68 -8.42
CA THR A 317 -4.34 -17.66 -9.44
C THR A 317 -5.21 -17.56 -10.68
N ASP A 318 -6.52 -17.35 -10.48
CA ASP A 318 -7.51 -17.10 -11.52
C ASP A 318 -8.41 -15.93 -11.10
N THR A 319 -8.67 -15.01 -12.02
CA THR A 319 -9.52 -13.85 -11.73
C THR A 319 -11.01 -14.17 -11.80
N GLY A 320 -11.44 -15.24 -12.48
CA GLY A 320 -12.83 -15.67 -12.55
C GLY A 320 -13.47 -15.91 -11.17
N PRO A 321 -12.92 -16.83 -10.35
CA PRO A 321 -13.42 -17.12 -9.00
C PRO A 321 -13.35 -15.90 -8.05
N ALA A 322 -12.32 -15.06 -8.21
CA ALA A 322 -12.20 -13.83 -7.44
C ALA A 322 -13.33 -12.85 -7.79
N ILE A 323 -13.62 -12.65 -9.08
CA ILE A 323 -14.71 -11.81 -9.57
C ILE A 323 -16.07 -12.36 -9.12
N GLU A 324 -16.26 -13.68 -9.13
CA GLU A 324 -17.48 -14.29 -8.62
C GLU A 324 -17.68 -13.99 -7.13
N THR A 325 -16.63 -14.14 -6.32
CA THR A 325 -16.66 -13.80 -4.89
C THR A 325 -17.03 -12.33 -4.65
N LEU A 326 -16.47 -11.41 -5.45
CA LEU A 326 -16.84 -9.99 -5.42
C LEU A 326 -18.33 -9.80 -5.73
N ARG A 327 -18.83 -10.42 -6.80
CA ARG A 327 -20.23 -10.30 -7.23
C ARG A 327 -21.22 -10.83 -6.20
N LEU A 328 -20.93 -11.99 -5.61
CA LEU A 328 -21.74 -12.57 -4.54
C LEU A 328 -21.76 -11.66 -3.30
N SER A 329 -20.72 -10.85 -3.12
CA SER A 329 -20.62 -9.84 -2.06
C SER A 329 -21.21 -8.47 -2.47
N GLY A 330 -21.97 -8.41 -3.56
CA GLY A 330 -22.68 -7.21 -4.02
C GLY A 330 -21.86 -6.24 -4.87
N TRP A 331 -20.64 -6.61 -5.29
CA TRP A 331 -19.82 -5.73 -6.12
C TRP A 331 -20.32 -5.67 -7.56
N ARG A 332 -20.23 -4.48 -8.13
CA ARG A 332 -20.35 -4.28 -9.58
C ARG A 332 -18.98 -4.38 -10.23
N VAL A 333 -18.75 -5.43 -11.00
CA VAL A 333 -17.47 -5.68 -11.70
C VAL A 333 -17.60 -5.29 -13.17
N LEU A 334 -16.83 -4.31 -13.61
CA LEU A 334 -16.88 -3.72 -14.94
C LEU A 334 -15.63 -4.12 -15.75
N GLY A 335 -15.82 -4.92 -16.80
CA GLY A 335 -14.73 -5.34 -17.68
C GLY A 335 -14.50 -4.36 -18.81
N GLY A 336 -13.29 -3.81 -18.92
CA GLY A 336 -12.87 -2.95 -20.02
C GLY A 336 -12.47 -3.76 -21.26
N THR A 337 -13.24 -3.66 -22.35
CA THR A 337 -12.91 -4.29 -23.63
C THR A 337 -13.41 -3.46 -24.82
N SER A 338 -12.63 -3.40 -25.90
CA SER A 338 -13.01 -2.69 -27.13
C SER A 338 -14.24 -3.29 -27.82
N ASN A 339 -14.50 -4.58 -27.60
CA ASN A 339 -15.62 -5.32 -28.19
C ASN A 339 -16.94 -5.15 -27.42
N ALA A 340 -16.97 -4.41 -26.32
CA ALA A 340 -18.20 -4.20 -25.57
C ALA A 340 -19.18 -3.33 -26.36
N GLU A 341 -20.47 -3.69 -26.33
CA GLU A 341 -21.51 -2.86 -26.94
C GLU A 341 -21.69 -1.53 -26.19
N LYS A 342 -21.51 -1.56 -24.87
CA LYS A 342 -21.82 -0.42 -24.01
C LYS A 342 -20.66 0.55 -23.91
N ASN A 343 -20.97 1.83 -24.14
CA ASN A 343 -20.06 2.92 -23.88
C ASN A 343 -19.80 3.06 -22.37
N LEU A 344 -18.55 3.26 -21.97
CA LEU A 344 -18.14 3.59 -20.60
C LEU A 344 -19.03 4.66 -19.97
N TYR A 345 -19.34 5.73 -20.69
CA TYR A 345 -20.15 6.83 -20.17
C TYR A 345 -21.64 6.48 -20.01
N ALA A 346 -22.09 5.37 -20.58
CA ALA A 346 -23.44 4.82 -20.40
C ALA A 346 -23.49 3.67 -19.39
N MET A 347 -22.37 3.30 -18.75
CA MET A 347 -22.35 2.22 -17.76
C MET A 347 -23.31 2.51 -16.62
N LYS A 348 -23.91 1.46 -16.04
CA LYS A 348 -24.59 1.63 -14.75
C LYS A 348 -23.51 1.68 -13.68
N PHE A 349 -23.63 2.61 -12.75
CA PHE A 349 -22.64 2.82 -11.69
C PHE A 349 -23.27 2.58 -10.32
N ALA A 350 -22.60 1.78 -9.50
CA ALA A 350 -22.95 1.51 -8.11
C ALA A 350 -21.67 1.15 -7.37
N LEU A 351 -21.60 1.53 -6.08
CA LEU A 351 -20.54 1.07 -5.18
C LEU A 351 -21.06 -0.12 -4.35
N PRO A 352 -20.18 -1.06 -3.96
CA PRO A 352 -18.76 -1.11 -4.30
C PRO A 352 -18.52 -1.56 -5.77
N THR A 353 -17.41 -1.13 -6.38
CA THR A 353 -17.13 -1.43 -7.80
C THR A 353 -15.69 -1.82 -8.09
N ALA A 354 -15.51 -2.76 -9.03
CA ALA A 354 -14.21 -3.15 -9.52
C ALA A 354 -14.11 -2.87 -11.04
N ILE A 355 -12.96 -2.35 -11.48
CA ILE A 355 -12.61 -2.22 -12.89
C ILE A 355 -11.65 -3.35 -13.25
N VAL A 356 -11.96 -4.09 -14.30
CA VAL A 356 -11.08 -5.13 -14.85
C VAL A 356 -10.44 -4.63 -16.14
N VAL A 357 -9.12 -4.68 -16.21
CA VAL A 357 -8.34 -4.45 -17.43
C VAL A 357 -7.52 -5.70 -17.73
N GLY A 358 -7.40 -6.03 -19.02
CA GLY A 358 -6.78 -7.28 -19.46
C GLY A 358 -5.40 -7.10 -20.07
N ASN A 359 -4.84 -8.21 -20.51
CA ASN A 359 -3.58 -8.29 -21.24
C ASN A 359 -3.59 -7.39 -22.48
N GLU A 360 -2.42 -6.83 -22.82
CA GLU A 360 -2.27 -5.88 -23.92
C GLU A 360 -2.62 -6.46 -25.30
N ASN A 361 -2.39 -7.76 -25.49
CA ASN A 361 -2.56 -8.43 -26.77
C ASN A 361 -3.88 -9.20 -26.84
N THR A 362 -4.20 -9.95 -25.79
CA THR A 362 -5.39 -10.84 -25.78
C THR A 362 -6.62 -10.19 -25.16
N GLY A 363 -6.46 -9.06 -24.47
CA GLY A 363 -7.53 -8.45 -23.67
C GLY A 363 -7.93 -9.34 -22.50
N LEU A 364 -9.17 -9.18 -22.05
CA LEU A 364 -9.76 -10.00 -20.99
C LEU A 364 -9.96 -11.44 -21.45
N SER A 365 -9.77 -12.43 -20.57
CA SER A 365 -10.05 -13.84 -20.88
C SER A 365 -11.55 -14.09 -21.12
N ILE A 366 -11.91 -15.23 -21.74
CA ILE A 366 -13.32 -15.60 -21.95
C ILE A 366 -14.05 -15.71 -20.60
N GLU A 367 -13.41 -16.35 -19.63
CA GLU A 367 -13.93 -16.55 -18.29
C GLU A 367 -14.14 -15.23 -17.56
N THR A 368 -13.13 -14.36 -17.53
CA THR A 368 -13.25 -13.04 -16.91
C THR A 368 -14.34 -12.20 -17.53
N ARG A 369 -14.51 -12.23 -18.85
CA ARG A 369 -15.61 -11.53 -19.52
C ARG A 369 -16.98 -12.07 -19.09
N ALA A 370 -17.13 -13.39 -18.97
CA ALA A 370 -18.37 -14.02 -18.52
C ALA A 370 -18.66 -13.71 -17.03
N SER A 371 -17.61 -13.60 -16.23
CA SER A 371 -17.71 -13.30 -14.80
C SER A 371 -17.96 -11.82 -14.50
N CYS A 372 -17.64 -10.88 -15.40
CA CYS A 372 -17.95 -9.47 -15.21
C CYS A 372 -19.48 -9.21 -15.10
N THR A 373 -19.87 -8.23 -14.28
CA THR A 373 -21.27 -7.77 -14.19
C THR A 373 -21.71 -7.08 -15.47
N GLU A 374 -20.80 -6.33 -16.09
CA GLU A 374 -21.03 -5.58 -17.32
C GLU A 374 -19.71 -5.37 -18.04
N LEU A 375 -19.73 -5.39 -19.38
CA LEU A 375 -18.58 -5.03 -20.21
C LEU A 375 -18.77 -3.62 -20.76
N VAL A 376 -17.69 -2.83 -20.77
CA VAL A 376 -17.69 -1.44 -21.23
C VAL A 376 -16.53 -1.16 -22.18
N ARG A 377 -16.77 -0.32 -23.18
CA ARG A 377 -15.73 0.18 -24.09
C ARG A 377 -15.48 1.68 -23.89
N ILE A 378 -14.23 2.07 -24.04
CA ILE A 378 -13.87 3.49 -24.21
C ILE A 378 -14.19 3.87 -25.65
N PRO A 379 -14.99 4.93 -25.90
CA PRO A 379 -15.25 5.41 -27.25
C PRO A 379 -13.96 5.87 -27.94
N MET A 380 -13.78 5.45 -29.19
CA MET A 380 -12.61 5.79 -29.99
C MET A 380 -13.03 6.39 -31.33
N ALA A 381 -12.15 7.23 -31.89
CA ALA A 381 -12.32 7.75 -33.24
C ALA A 381 -12.26 6.61 -34.29
N SER A 382 -12.88 6.83 -35.44
CA SER A 382 -12.90 5.88 -36.55
C SER A 382 -11.47 5.43 -36.93
N GLY A 383 -11.28 4.12 -37.11
CA GLY A 383 -9.99 3.52 -37.47
C GLY A 383 -9.08 3.12 -36.31
N GLN A 384 -9.44 3.44 -35.06
CA GLN A 384 -8.72 3.00 -33.87
C GLN A 384 -9.45 1.84 -33.18
N SER A 385 -8.69 0.86 -32.68
CA SER A 385 -9.24 -0.40 -32.13
C SER A 385 -8.90 -0.65 -30.66
N SER A 386 -7.91 0.02 -30.09
CA SER A 386 -7.54 -0.10 -28.68
C SER A 386 -6.69 1.07 -28.18
N LEU A 387 -6.55 1.15 -26.85
CA LEU A 387 -5.59 2.03 -26.16
C LEU A 387 -4.56 1.16 -25.45
N ASN A 388 -3.39 1.73 -25.15
CA ASN A 388 -2.47 1.13 -24.18
C ASN A 388 -3.20 0.85 -22.86
N VAL A 389 -2.97 -0.33 -22.26
CA VAL A 389 -3.70 -0.78 -21.06
C VAL A 389 -3.58 0.19 -19.89
N GLY A 390 -2.42 0.83 -19.67
CA GLY A 390 -2.24 1.82 -18.63
C GLY A 390 -3.07 3.08 -18.87
N ILE A 391 -3.20 3.52 -20.12
CA ILE A 391 -4.07 4.64 -20.51
C ILE A 391 -5.54 4.26 -20.37
N ALA A 392 -5.93 3.06 -20.82
CA ALA A 392 -7.29 2.56 -20.70
C ALA A 392 -7.71 2.46 -19.22
N ALA A 393 -6.85 1.91 -18.36
CA ALA A 393 -7.06 1.89 -16.92
C ALA A 393 -7.22 3.30 -16.35
N GLY A 394 -6.40 4.26 -16.80
CA GLY A 394 -6.56 5.69 -16.51
C GLY A 394 -7.97 6.19 -16.77
N VAL A 395 -8.47 6.05 -18.00
CA VAL A 395 -9.79 6.54 -18.39
C VAL A 395 -10.90 5.86 -17.59
N LEU A 396 -10.84 4.54 -17.42
CA LEU A 396 -11.84 3.77 -16.68
C LEU A 396 -11.87 4.16 -15.19
N LEU A 397 -10.69 4.21 -14.56
CA LEU A 397 -10.56 4.54 -13.15
C LEU A 397 -10.97 5.98 -12.86
N TYR A 398 -10.56 6.96 -13.68
CA TYR A 398 -10.99 8.35 -13.50
C TYR A 398 -12.49 8.56 -13.76
N GLU A 399 -13.13 7.77 -14.62
CA GLU A 399 -14.60 7.82 -14.75
C GLU A 399 -15.30 7.27 -13.50
N VAL A 400 -14.81 6.15 -12.94
CA VAL A 400 -15.31 5.64 -11.64
C VAL A 400 -15.13 6.71 -10.57
N ALA A 401 -13.93 7.26 -10.48
CA ALA A 401 -13.57 8.32 -9.56
C ALA A 401 -14.55 9.51 -9.69
N ARG A 402 -14.76 10.02 -10.91
CA ARG A 402 -15.72 11.10 -11.20
C ARG A 402 -17.15 10.76 -10.75
N ARG A 403 -17.60 9.52 -10.94
CA ARG A 403 -18.96 9.08 -10.56
C ARG A 403 -19.15 8.83 -9.07
N CYS A 404 -18.08 8.56 -8.32
CA CYS A 404 -18.11 8.58 -6.86
C CYS A 404 -18.47 9.97 -6.29
N ARG A 405 -18.63 10.99 -7.16
CA ARG A 405 -18.67 12.43 -6.82
C ARG A 405 -17.47 12.79 -5.96
N ILE A 406 -16.34 12.57 -6.62
CA ILE A 406 -15.13 13.33 -6.40
C ILE A 406 -15.34 14.80 -6.63
#